data_AF-A0A6I1GFA8-F1
#
_entry.id   AF-A0A6I1GFA8-F1
#
_cell.length_a   1.000
_cell.length_b   1.000
_cell.length_c   1.000
_cell.angle_alpha   90.00
_cell.angle_beta   90.00
_cell.angle_gamma   90.00
#
_symmetry.space_group_name_H-M   'P 1'
#
loop_
_entity.id
_entity.type
_entity.pdbx_description
1 polymer ?
#
loop_
_entity_poly.entity_id
_entity_poly.type
_entity_poly.pdbx_seq_one_letter_code
_entity_poly.pdbx_strand_id
1 'polypeptide(L)'
;MRWRVLHEEERARGVNVLLFSPGNMDTEMNVRGAASGKLARLPYLDLRRETAKALAKAERGCANYTPLTFYKLYHVFAKLVPTTLAVRVTSLRSGGAVSRG
;
A
#
# COMPACT_ATOMS: atom_id res chain seq x y z
N MET A 1 2.86 -18.88 9.85
CA MET A 1 3.81 -20.01 9.92
C MET A 1 3.51 -21.11 8.90
N ARG A 2 2.25 -21.53 8.72
CA ARG A 2 1.85 -22.64 7.82
C ARG A 2 2.29 -22.54 6.34
N TRP A 3 2.17 -21.37 5.70
CA TRP A 3 2.50 -21.22 4.28
C TRP A 3 3.99 -21.44 3.97
N ARG A 4 4.87 -21.19 4.94
CA ARG A 4 6.33 -21.29 4.76
C ARG A 4 6.75 -22.75 4.62
N VAL A 5 6.23 -23.59 5.50
CA VAL A 5 6.46 -25.03 5.48
C VAL A 5 5.99 -25.61 4.14
N LEU A 6 4.77 -25.27 3.72
CA LEU A 6 4.24 -25.71 2.42
C LEU A 6 5.12 -25.27 1.24
N HIS A 7 5.60 -24.02 1.24
CA HIS A 7 6.50 -23.55 0.20
C HIS A 7 7.82 -24.34 0.17
N GLU A 8 8.41 -24.62 1.33
CA GLU A 8 9.68 -25.35 1.42
C GLU A 8 9.54 -26.82 0.98
N GLU A 9 8.45 -27.49 1.40
CA GLU A 9 8.13 -28.86 1.00
C GLU A 9 7.90 -29.00 -0.51
N GLU A 10 7.07 -28.15 -1.10
CA GLU A 10 6.76 -28.21 -2.53
C GLU A 10 7.93 -27.72 -3.41
N ARG A 11 8.74 -26.79 -2.89
CA ARG A 11 9.94 -26.34 -3.60
C ARG A 11 10.95 -27.48 -3.76
N ALA A 12 11.06 -28.40 -2.80
CA ALA A 12 11.89 -29.60 -2.94
C ALA A 12 11.42 -30.51 -4.11
N ARG A 13 10.15 -30.37 -4.52
CA ARG A 13 9.52 -31.10 -5.64
C ARG A 13 9.51 -30.30 -6.94
N GLY A 14 10.14 -29.12 -6.96
CA GLY A 14 10.19 -28.23 -8.13
C GLY A 14 8.96 -27.35 -8.31
N VAL A 15 8.05 -27.29 -7.33
CA VAL A 15 6.83 -26.48 -7.37
C VAL A 15 6.99 -25.21 -6.52
N ASN A 16 6.72 -24.03 -7.09
CA ASN A 16 6.74 -22.79 -6.33
C ASN A 16 5.35 -22.44 -5.77
N VAL A 17 5.28 -22.21 -4.46
CA VAL A 17 4.08 -21.71 -3.78
C VAL A 17 4.30 -20.27 -3.32
N LEU A 18 3.52 -19.32 -3.83
CA LEU A 18 3.57 -17.91 -3.43
C LEU A 18 2.36 -17.54 -2.58
N LEU A 19 2.60 -17.01 -1.38
CA LEU A 19 1.56 -16.33 -0.59
C LEU A 19 1.40 -14.90 -1.08
N PHE A 20 0.22 -14.59 -1.62
CA PHE A 20 -0.17 -13.22 -1.95
C PHE A 20 -1.06 -12.63 -0.84
N SER A 21 -0.66 -11.49 -0.29
CA SER A 21 -1.40 -10.77 0.77
C SER A 21 -1.74 -9.35 0.29
N PRO A 22 -2.80 -9.18 -0.51
CA PRO A 22 -3.24 -7.89 -1.02
C PRO A 22 -3.90 -7.01 0.05
N GLY A 23 -3.97 -5.71 -0.23
CA GLY A 23 -4.89 -4.79 0.44
C GLY A 23 -6.27 -4.79 -0.23
N ASN A 24 -7.06 -3.74 0.01
CA ASN A 24 -8.36 -3.56 -0.66
C ASN A 24 -8.18 -3.62 -2.19
N MET A 25 -8.91 -4.50 -2.85
CA MET A 25 -8.99 -4.56 -4.31
C MET A 25 -10.45 -4.57 -4.71
N ASP A 26 -10.74 -4.00 -5.87
CA ASP A 26 -12.10 -3.98 -6.41
C ASP A 26 -12.32 -5.34 -7.08
N THR A 27 -13.03 -6.23 -6.40
CA THR A 27 -13.31 -7.59 -6.85
C THR A 27 -14.80 -7.87 -6.66
N GLU A 28 -15.30 -8.93 -7.30
CA GLU A 28 -16.69 -9.35 -7.10
C GLU A 28 -17.00 -9.70 -5.63
N MET A 29 -16.00 -10.20 -4.89
CA MET A 29 -16.11 -10.48 -3.45
C MET A 29 -15.92 -9.23 -2.57
N ASN A 30 -15.32 -8.17 -3.09
CA ASN A 30 -15.04 -6.94 -2.36
C ASN A 30 -15.33 -5.72 -3.26
N VAL A 31 -16.62 -5.49 -3.48
CA VAL A 31 -17.11 -4.39 -4.31
C VAL A 31 -16.68 -3.05 -3.70
N ARG A 32 -16.18 -2.14 -4.52
CA ARG A 32 -15.83 -0.78 -4.08
C ARG A 32 -16.97 -0.10 -3.32
N GLY A 33 -16.66 0.39 -2.14
CA GLY A 33 -17.62 1.08 -1.27
C GLY A 33 -18.39 0.17 -0.30
N ALA A 34 -18.26 -1.16 -0.42
CA ALA A 34 -18.82 -2.09 0.57
C ALA A 34 -18.03 -2.09 1.89
N ALA A 35 -16.76 -1.69 1.85
CA ALA A 35 -15.92 -1.58 3.03
C ALA A 35 -16.39 -0.45 3.96
N SER A 36 -16.49 -0.72 5.25
CA SER A 36 -16.88 0.26 6.27
C SER A 36 -15.72 0.62 7.23
N GLY A 37 -15.88 1.71 7.97
CA GLY A 37 -14.93 2.13 9.00
C GLY A 37 -13.53 2.45 8.48
N LYS A 38 -12.50 1.96 9.17
CA LYS A 38 -11.09 2.21 8.80
C LYS A 38 -10.70 1.60 7.46
N LEU A 39 -11.36 0.51 7.05
CA LEU A 39 -11.07 -0.19 5.82
C LEU A 39 -11.47 0.63 4.59
N ALA A 40 -12.57 1.39 4.68
CA ALA A 40 -13.03 2.31 3.62
C ALA A 40 -12.02 3.41 3.27
N ARG A 41 -11.13 3.76 4.20
CA ARG A 41 -10.13 4.83 4.04
C ARG A 41 -8.84 4.36 3.36
N LEU A 42 -8.65 3.05 3.23
CA LEU A 42 -7.53 2.48 2.50
C LEU A 42 -7.84 2.55 1.00
N PRO A 43 -6.89 2.96 0.15
CA PRO A 43 -7.15 3.00 -1.27
C PRO A 43 -7.29 1.59 -1.80
N TYR A 44 -7.97 1.53 -2.93
CA TYR A 44 -8.08 0.30 -3.69
C TYR A 44 -6.84 0.13 -4.55
N LEU A 45 -6.24 -1.06 -4.48
CA LEU A 45 -5.21 -1.51 -5.38
C LEU A 45 -5.83 -1.87 -6.72
N ASP A 46 -5.06 -1.68 -7.79
CA ASP A 46 -5.44 -2.09 -9.13
C ASP A 46 -5.31 -3.61 -9.26
N LEU A 47 -6.44 -4.30 -9.45
CA LEU A 47 -6.49 -5.76 -9.53
C LEU A 47 -5.60 -6.31 -10.64
N ARG A 48 -5.66 -5.74 -11.86
CA ARG A 48 -4.91 -6.26 -13.01
C ARG A 48 -3.40 -6.13 -12.78
N ARG A 49 -2.97 -4.96 -12.30
CA ARG A 49 -1.57 -4.67 -12.01
C ARG A 49 -1.02 -5.58 -10.92
N GLU A 50 -1.77 -5.78 -9.84
CA GLU A 50 -1.31 -6.59 -8.72
C GLU A 50 -1.28 -8.08 -9.05
N THR A 51 -2.24 -8.58 -9.84
CA THR A 51 -2.23 -9.94 -10.37
C THR A 51 -1.00 -10.18 -11.25
N ALA A 52 -0.70 -9.27 -12.19
CA ALA A 52 0.48 -9.39 -13.04
C ALA A 52 1.79 -9.45 -12.23
N LYS A 53 1.93 -8.60 -11.20
CA LYS A 53 3.09 -8.63 -10.30
C LYS A 53 3.17 -9.91 -9.47
N ALA A 54 2.04 -10.42 -8.99
CA ALA A 54 1.99 -11.65 -8.21
C ALA A 54 2.48 -12.84 -9.06
N LEU A 55 2.01 -12.95 -10.30
CA LEU A 55 2.46 -13.97 -11.26
C LEU A 55 3.96 -13.83 -11.56
N ALA A 56 4.43 -12.63 -11.92
CA ALA A 56 5.85 -12.40 -12.19
C ALA A 56 6.76 -12.66 -10.96
N LYS A 57 6.24 -12.54 -9.74
CA LYS A 57 6.96 -12.93 -8.52
C LYS A 57 6.95 -14.45 -8.32
N ALA A 58 5.83 -15.09 -8.60
CA ALA A 58 5.71 -16.54 -8.53
C ALA A 58 6.66 -17.22 -9.54
N GLU A 59 6.75 -16.71 -10.77
CA GLU A 59 7.68 -17.21 -11.79
C GLU A 59 9.15 -17.08 -11.36
N ARG A 60 9.48 -16.04 -10.60
CA ARG A 60 10.84 -15.83 -10.04
C ARG A 60 11.14 -16.65 -8.78
N GLY A 61 10.24 -17.56 -8.37
CA GLY A 61 10.43 -18.38 -7.18
C GLY A 61 10.26 -17.62 -5.85
N CYS A 62 9.60 -16.46 -5.85
CA CYS A 62 9.31 -15.74 -4.61
C CYS A 62 8.29 -16.51 -3.76
N ALA A 63 8.49 -16.53 -2.44
CA ALA A 63 7.59 -17.21 -1.51
C ALA A 63 6.46 -16.31 -0.97
N ASN A 64 6.65 -14.99 -0.95
CA ASN A 64 5.66 -14.04 -0.45
C ASN A 64 5.58 -12.76 -1.29
N TYR A 65 4.39 -12.16 -1.31
CA TYR A 65 4.16 -10.84 -1.86
C TYR A 65 3.10 -10.07 -1.07
N THR A 66 3.50 -8.91 -0.53
CA THR A 66 2.60 -7.96 0.12
C THR A 66 2.78 -6.59 -0.55
N PRO A 67 1.80 -6.08 -1.31
CA PRO A 67 1.89 -4.78 -1.97
C PRO A 67 1.93 -3.59 -1.00
N LEU A 68 1.39 -3.78 0.21
CA LEU A 68 1.17 -2.73 1.23
C LEU A 68 2.43 -2.22 1.95
N THR A 69 3.62 -2.76 1.67
CA THR A 69 4.88 -2.19 2.19
C THR A 69 5.04 -0.73 1.73
N PHE A 70 4.55 -0.40 0.54
CA PHE A 70 4.49 0.98 0.05
C PHE A 70 3.57 1.87 0.91
N TYR A 71 2.50 1.31 1.47
CA TYR A 71 1.56 2.04 2.33
C TYR A 71 2.15 2.39 3.69
N LYS A 72 2.94 1.49 4.27
CA LYS A 72 3.71 1.78 5.50
C LYS A 72 4.70 2.90 5.25
N LEU A 73 5.39 2.89 4.10
CA LEU A 73 6.28 3.99 3.71
C LEU A 73 5.50 5.30 3.52
N TYR A 74 4.38 5.29 2.80
CA TYR A 74 3.52 6.48 2.64
C TYR A 74 3.05 7.04 3.98
N HIS A 75 2.59 6.21 4.92
CA HIS A 75 2.16 6.66 6.23
C HIS A 75 3.33 7.22 7.06
N VAL A 76 4.53 6.65 6.90
CA VAL A 76 5.76 7.18 7.50
C VAL A 76 6.12 8.52 6.87
N PHE A 77 6.08 8.66 5.54
CA PHE A 77 6.29 9.93 4.86
C PHE A 77 5.24 10.97 5.24
N ALA A 78 3.97 10.64 5.26
CA ALA A 78 2.88 11.54 5.67
C ALA A 78 3.03 12.02 7.12
N LYS A 79 3.62 11.19 8.00
CA LYS A 79 3.95 11.58 9.38
C LYS A 79 5.24 12.40 9.47
N LEU A 80 6.16 12.22 8.52
CA LEU A 80 7.41 12.96 8.41
C LEU A 80 7.29 14.25 7.59
N VAL A 81 6.22 14.43 6.79
CA VAL A 81 5.85 15.70 6.16
C VAL A 81 5.64 16.65 7.32
N PRO A 82 6.62 17.52 7.58
CA PRO A 82 6.61 18.24 8.82
C PRO A 82 5.58 19.35 8.65
N THR A 83 4.74 19.51 9.66
CA THR A 83 3.92 20.71 9.88
C THR A 83 4.74 22.01 9.74
N THR A 84 6.09 21.94 9.73
CA THR A 84 7.00 23.06 9.43
C THR A 84 6.85 23.64 8.01
N LEU A 85 6.40 22.87 7.00
CA LEU A 85 6.08 23.45 5.68
C LEU A 85 4.76 24.22 5.70
N ALA A 86 3.79 23.75 6.48
CA ALA A 86 2.51 24.44 6.65
C ALA A 86 2.69 25.81 7.32
N VAL A 87 3.61 25.94 8.28
CA VAL A 87 3.90 27.21 8.97
C VAL A 87 4.61 28.23 8.06
N ARG A 88 5.45 27.80 7.12
CA ARG A 88 6.18 28.73 6.23
C ARG A 88 5.29 29.36 5.16
N VAL A 89 4.21 28.71 4.74
CA VAL A 89 3.28 29.28 3.75
C VAL A 89 2.32 30.29 4.38
N THR A 90 1.91 30.08 5.64
CA THR A 90 1.11 31.07 6.38
C THR A 90 1.91 32.32 6.75
N SER A 91 3.20 32.19 7.11
CA SER A 91 4.03 33.36 7.43
C SER A 91 4.33 34.24 6.21
N LEU A 92 4.48 33.64 5.02
CA LEU A 92 4.69 34.38 3.76
C LEU A 92 3.43 35.13 3.27
N ARG A 93 2.21 34.67 3.64
CA ARG A 93 0.97 35.36 3.28
C ARG A 93 0.60 36.48 4.25
N SER A 94 1.10 36.44 5.49
CA SER A 94 0.81 37.46 6.51
C SER A 94 1.70 38.69 6.45
N GLY A 95 2.73 38.72 5.58
CA GLY A 95 3.64 39.87 5.41
C GLY A 95 3.19 40.94 4.41
N GLY A 96 2.00 40.81 3.80
CA GLY A 96 1.57 41.65 2.68
C GLY A 96 0.41 42.62 2.93
N ALA A 97 -0.12 42.72 4.15
CA ALA A 97 -1.32 43.51 4.41
C ALA A 97 -1.31 44.24 5.76
N VAL A 98 -0.37 45.17 5.95
CA VAL A 98 -0.57 46.32 6.86
C VAL A 98 -0.02 47.56 6.17
N SER A 99 -0.90 48.30 5.51
CA SER A 99 -0.69 49.70 5.11
C SER A 99 -2.06 50.34 4.92
N ARG A 100 -2.28 51.46 5.63
CA ARG A 100 -3.41 52.40 5.61
C ARG A 100 -4.61 51.96 6.45
N GLY A 101 -5.14 52.78 7.35
CA GLY A 101 -4.86 54.17 7.73
C GLY A 101 -5.75 54.53 8.92
#